data_AF-A0A7C8CQV4-F1
#
_entry.id   AF-A0A7C8CQV4-F1
#
_cell.length_a   1.000
_cell.length_b   1.000
_cell.length_c   1.000
_cell.angle_alpha   90.00
_cell.angle_beta   90.00
_cell.angle_gamma   90.00
#
_symmetry.space_group_name_H-M   'P 1'
#
loop_
_entity.id
_entity.type
_entity.pdbx_description
1 polymer ?
#
loop_
_entity_poly.entity_id
_entity_poly.type
_entity_poly.pdbx_seq_one_letter_code
_entity_poly.pdbx_strand_id
1 'polypeptide(L)'
;MPTDRFENCFCFARSRLRWLGNKTPLLEEILLAAKRAGFRGGTVCDLFAGSGSVGRFFRARGYRVVSTDLMHCSLAFQKVYLECPGPPSFSGVQDHWESMEPMEAKRVHDASPTDPDAWLPFLKLIRYLEQELPAREGILVRQFSPAGSAERGYLTPVNAARLDAIIDQIRQWRIDDRLQENEMWLLIVSVIDAADRVANISGTYGAYLKSWQQNSLNDLKLRIPATVEGPIGQANRCEAGEWIEQVDCDLLYLDPPYNHRQYGANYHLPEVISRLPMEESDDSLELQLYGKTGLLPWKDVSSPLCSRRGTDCRDAMQSIIQRAQARGIVLSYSEEGILSRTEILQMLQSWSPAGDSDQMLHEIPYRRFRSDRGGASRQFRPAEGRTEDEVHEWLFAIEREQGGLC
;
A
#
# COMPACT_ATOMS: atom_id res chain seq x y z
N MET A 1 -30.30 -32.54 9.53
CA MET A 1 -30.56 -31.40 8.64
C MET A 1 -29.21 -30.79 8.31
N PRO A 2 -28.75 -30.84 7.05
CA PRO A 2 -27.40 -30.43 6.72
C PRO A 2 -27.33 -28.92 6.47
N THR A 3 -26.43 -28.27 7.23
CA THR A 3 -25.47 -27.25 6.79
C THR A 3 -25.87 -26.35 5.62
N ASP A 4 -26.45 -25.19 5.93
CA ASP A 4 -26.35 -24.03 5.04
C ASP A 4 -24.95 -23.42 5.20
N ARG A 5 -24.18 -23.54 4.11
CA ARG A 5 -22.92 -22.85 3.91
C ARG A 5 -23.18 -21.34 3.99
N PHE A 6 -22.39 -20.66 4.81
CA PHE A 6 -22.17 -19.23 4.69
C PHE A 6 -21.46 -18.92 3.36
N GLU A 7 -22.21 -18.93 2.26
CA GLU A 7 -21.83 -18.28 1.01
C GLU A 7 -22.26 -16.81 1.06
N ASN A 8 -21.64 -16.04 1.94
CA ASN A 8 -21.57 -14.59 1.75
C ASN A 8 -20.28 -14.29 0.98
N CYS A 9 -20.38 -14.42 -0.35
CA CYS A 9 -19.38 -13.92 -1.27
C CYS A 9 -19.40 -12.38 -1.23
N PHE A 10 -18.79 -11.79 -0.19
CA PHE A 10 -18.55 -10.35 -0.16
C PHE A 10 -17.51 -10.04 -1.25
N CYS A 11 -17.98 -9.51 -2.39
CA CYS A 11 -17.13 -8.87 -3.39
C CYS A 11 -16.46 -7.65 -2.76
N PHE A 12 -15.33 -7.86 -2.07
CA PHE A 12 -14.53 -6.75 -1.56
C PHE A 12 -14.06 -5.88 -2.72
N ALA A 13 -14.20 -4.57 -2.55
CA ALA A 13 -13.48 -3.55 -3.29
C ALA A 13 -11.98 -3.92 -3.39
N ARG A 14 -11.50 -4.30 -4.59
CA ARG A 14 -10.11 -4.75 -4.79
C ARG A 14 -9.28 -3.64 -5.43
N SER A 15 -8.34 -3.09 -4.66
CA SER A 15 -7.23 -2.32 -5.24
C SER A 15 -6.42 -3.25 -6.14
N ARG A 16 -6.12 -2.80 -7.36
CA ARG A 16 -5.29 -3.52 -8.34
C ARG A 16 -3.87 -3.00 -8.43
N LEU A 17 -3.48 -2.09 -7.53
CA LEU A 17 -2.12 -1.57 -7.48
C LEU A 17 -1.13 -2.72 -7.32
N ARG A 18 -0.14 -2.79 -8.22
CA ARG A 18 0.94 -3.78 -8.12
C ARG A 18 1.84 -3.42 -6.95
N TRP A 19 1.69 -4.13 -5.83
CA TRP A 19 2.46 -3.93 -4.60
C TRP A 19 3.07 -5.26 -4.14
N LEU A 20 4.38 -5.26 -3.86
CA LEU A 20 5.14 -6.42 -3.43
C LEU A 20 4.68 -6.79 -2.02
N GLY A 21 4.47 -8.09 -1.79
CA GLY A 21 4.02 -8.58 -0.49
C GLY A 21 2.54 -8.30 -0.17
N ASN A 22 1.72 -7.85 -1.13
CA ASN A 22 0.30 -7.57 -0.89
C ASN A 22 -0.45 -8.77 -0.27
N LYS A 23 -1.05 -8.55 0.90
CA LYS A 23 -1.73 -9.56 1.72
C LYS A 23 -3.21 -9.78 1.41
N THR A 24 -3.73 -9.23 0.30
CA THR A 24 -5.13 -9.44 -0.10
C THR A 24 -5.54 -10.92 -0.15
N PRO A 25 -4.71 -11.88 -0.61
CA PRO A 25 -5.05 -13.30 -0.57
C PRO A 25 -5.11 -13.90 0.85
N LEU A 26 -4.52 -13.23 1.84
CA LEU A 26 -4.30 -13.72 3.20
C LEU A 26 -5.25 -13.14 4.26
N LEU A 27 -6.14 -12.23 3.86
CA LEU A 27 -6.89 -11.42 4.82
C LEU A 27 -7.73 -12.23 5.81
N GLU A 28 -8.41 -13.30 5.35
CA GLU A 28 -9.18 -14.16 6.26
C GLU A 28 -8.27 -14.97 7.20
N GLU A 29 -7.12 -15.44 6.71
CA GLU A 29 -6.15 -16.16 7.56
C GLU A 29 -5.54 -15.23 8.61
N ILE A 30 -5.26 -13.98 8.25
CA ILE A 30 -4.82 -12.93 9.19
C ILE A 30 -5.87 -12.69 10.27
N LEU A 31 -7.16 -12.65 9.92
CA LEU A 31 -8.25 -12.53 10.90
C LEU A 31 -8.33 -13.75 11.83
N LEU A 32 -8.14 -14.97 11.30
CA LEU A 32 -8.12 -16.18 12.10
C LEU A 32 -6.92 -16.19 13.06
N ALA A 33 -5.74 -15.78 12.59
CA ALA A 33 -4.57 -15.58 13.42
C ALA A 33 -4.80 -14.53 14.52
N ALA A 34 -5.45 -13.41 14.18
CA ALA A 34 -5.82 -12.40 15.17
C ALA A 34 -6.70 -12.98 16.29
N LYS A 35 -7.71 -13.78 15.93
CA LYS A 35 -8.57 -14.45 16.92
C LYS A 35 -7.80 -15.44 17.80
N ARG A 36 -6.81 -16.16 17.25
CA ARG A 36 -5.89 -17.03 18.00
C ARG A 36 -5.00 -16.23 18.94
N ALA A 37 -4.55 -15.04 18.53
CA ALA A 37 -3.81 -14.09 19.36
C ALA A 37 -4.70 -13.33 20.39
N GLY A 38 -5.85 -13.89 20.77
CA GLY A 38 -6.73 -13.29 21.77
C GLY A 38 -7.58 -12.10 21.30
N PHE A 39 -7.47 -11.66 20.04
CA PHE A 39 -8.24 -10.50 19.57
C PHE A 39 -9.75 -10.75 19.63
N ARG A 40 -10.48 -9.82 20.26
CA ARG A 40 -11.96 -9.84 20.38
C ARG A 40 -12.63 -8.59 19.81
N GLY A 41 -11.85 -7.60 19.36
CA GLY A 41 -12.32 -6.32 18.88
C GLY A 41 -11.54 -5.16 19.51
N GLY A 42 -11.88 -3.93 19.11
CA GLY A 42 -11.18 -2.72 19.53
C GLY A 42 -10.28 -2.15 18.43
N THR A 43 -9.04 -1.81 18.79
CA THR A 43 -8.08 -1.14 17.90
C THR A 43 -7.07 -2.11 17.31
N VAL A 44 -6.93 -2.09 15.99
CA VAL A 44 -5.87 -2.80 15.24
C VAL A 44 -4.79 -1.80 14.84
N CYS A 45 -3.54 -2.13 15.11
CA CYS A 45 -2.37 -1.39 14.65
C CYS A 45 -1.72 -2.11 13.46
N ASP A 46 -1.72 -1.50 12.27
CA ASP A 46 -1.01 -1.99 11.09
C ASP A 46 0.32 -1.23 10.94
N LEU A 47 1.42 -1.83 11.43
CA LEU A 47 2.71 -1.14 11.60
C LEU A 47 3.51 -0.98 10.30
N PHE A 48 3.19 -1.79 9.28
CA PHE A 48 3.89 -1.83 7.99
C PHE A 48 2.86 -1.76 6.88
N ALA A 49 2.15 -0.64 6.85
CA ALA A 49 0.84 -0.60 6.24
C ALA A 49 0.85 -0.73 4.71
N GLY A 50 1.94 -0.31 4.04
CA GLY A 50 2.16 -0.45 2.61
C GLY A 50 0.96 -0.01 1.77
N SER A 51 0.43 -0.93 0.96
CA SER A 51 -0.76 -0.69 0.12
C SER A 51 -2.09 -0.52 0.88
N GLY A 52 -2.10 -0.75 2.19
CA GLY A 52 -3.24 -0.62 3.10
C GLY A 52 -4.34 -1.66 2.99
N SER A 53 -4.06 -2.82 2.37
CA SER A 53 -5.06 -3.87 2.22
C SER A 53 -5.51 -4.49 3.54
N VAL A 54 -4.62 -4.65 4.52
CA VAL A 54 -4.92 -5.24 5.83
C VAL A 54 -5.69 -4.25 6.70
N GLY A 55 -5.18 -3.04 6.89
CA GLY A 55 -5.91 -1.98 7.60
C GLY A 55 -7.32 -1.74 7.04
N ARG A 56 -7.46 -1.63 5.72
CA ARG A 56 -8.78 -1.51 5.07
C ARG A 56 -9.71 -2.68 5.40
N PHE A 57 -9.20 -3.91 5.37
CA PHE A 57 -9.98 -5.11 5.65
C PHE A 57 -10.52 -5.16 7.08
N PHE A 58 -9.72 -4.76 8.06
CA PHE A 58 -10.17 -4.66 9.46
C PHE A 58 -11.18 -3.52 9.64
N ARG A 59 -10.95 -2.35 9.03
CA ARG A 59 -11.93 -1.25 9.08
C ARG A 59 -13.29 -1.65 8.52
N ALA A 60 -13.31 -2.31 7.37
CA ALA A 60 -14.54 -2.83 6.74
C ALA A 60 -15.31 -3.83 7.62
N ARG A 61 -14.68 -4.39 8.65
CA ARG A 61 -15.29 -5.29 9.64
C ARG A 61 -15.68 -4.60 10.94
N GLY A 62 -15.64 -3.27 10.97
CA GLY A 62 -16.07 -2.48 12.12
C GLY A 62 -15.00 -2.27 13.19
N TYR A 63 -13.73 -2.55 12.90
CA TYR A 63 -12.63 -2.28 13.84
C TYR A 63 -12.03 -0.90 13.61
N ARG A 64 -11.58 -0.24 14.68
CA ARG A 64 -10.76 0.97 14.56
C ARG A 64 -9.36 0.55 14.14
N VAL A 65 -8.79 1.25 13.17
CA VAL A 65 -7.44 0.93 12.67
C VAL A 65 -6.55 2.15 12.80
N VAL A 66 -5.36 1.95 13.35
CA VAL A 66 -4.27 2.92 13.33
C VAL A 66 -3.14 2.30 12.50
N SER A 67 -2.50 3.08 11.63
CA SER A 67 -1.43 2.55 10.79
C SER A 67 -0.26 3.51 10.67
N THR A 68 0.92 2.97 10.33
CA THR A 68 2.07 3.76 9.91
C THR A 68 2.82 3.10 8.75
N ASP A 69 3.54 3.91 7.98
CA ASP A 69 4.51 3.46 6.99
C ASP A 69 5.56 4.57 6.74
N LEU A 70 6.70 4.23 6.15
CA LEU A 70 7.74 5.21 5.81
C LEU A 70 7.43 6.00 4.54
N MET A 71 6.73 5.38 3.58
CA MET A 71 6.50 5.97 2.27
C MET A 71 5.33 6.95 2.28
N HIS A 72 5.48 8.08 1.60
CA HIS A 72 4.41 9.07 1.45
C HIS A 72 3.25 8.50 0.62
N CYS A 73 3.51 7.65 -0.37
CA CYS A 73 2.45 6.99 -1.12
C CYS A 73 1.63 6.01 -0.26
N SER A 74 2.28 5.30 0.67
CA SER A 74 1.59 4.46 1.67
C SER A 74 0.70 5.30 2.60
N LEU A 75 1.19 6.46 3.06
CA LEU A 75 0.36 7.41 3.83
C LEU A 75 -0.87 7.84 3.03
N ALA A 76 -0.72 8.18 1.75
CA ALA A 76 -1.84 8.60 0.90
C ALA A 76 -2.92 7.51 0.81
N PHE A 77 -2.52 6.24 0.64
CA PHE A 77 -3.46 5.12 0.66
C PHE A 77 -4.21 5.03 1.99
N GLN A 78 -3.50 5.14 3.10
CA GLN A 78 -4.10 4.97 4.42
C GLN A 78 -4.98 6.15 4.83
N LYS A 79 -4.63 7.38 4.44
CA LYS A 79 -5.51 8.55 4.58
C LYS A 79 -6.85 8.30 3.91
N VAL A 80 -6.85 7.73 2.70
CA VAL A 80 -8.08 7.39 1.98
C VAL A 80 -8.81 6.19 2.60
N TYR A 81 -8.10 5.13 2.95
CA TYR A 81 -8.75 3.89 3.38
C TYR A 81 -9.19 3.90 4.84
N LEU A 82 -8.57 4.70 5.70
CA LEU A 82 -8.84 4.71 7.15
C LEU A 82 -9.54 5.99 7.62
N GLU A 83 -9.23 7.14 7.04
CA GLU A 83 -9.73 8.44 7.54
C GLU A 83 -10.87 9.02 6.71
N CYS A 84 -11.03 8.67 5.44
CA CYS A 84 -12.13 9.20 4.64
C CYS A 84 -13.49 8.72 5.18
N PRO A 85 -14.40 9.65 5.54
CA PRO A 85 -15.69 9.31 6.15
C PRO A 85 -16.73 8.83 5.13
N GLY A 86 -16.47 9.00 3.83
CA GLY A 86 -17.39 8.68 2.76
C GLY A 86 -17.07 9.44 1.47
N PRO A 87 -18.01 9.46 0.51
CA PRO A 87 -17.86 10.17 -0.76
C PRO A 87 -17.72 11.68 -0.52
N PRO A 88 -16.66 12.34 -0.99
CA PRO A 88 -16.50 13.78 -0.82
C PRO A 88 -17.33 14.60 -1.83
N SER A 89 -17.62 15.85 -1.44
CA SER A 89 -18.50 16.73 -2.22
C SER A 89 -17.79 17.52 -3.32
N PHE A 90 -16.49 17.80 -3.18
CA PHE A 90 -15.69 18.67 -4.05
C PHE A 90 -16.32 20.06 -4.27
N SER A 91 -16.99 20.61 -3.26
CA SER A 91 -17.72 21.89 -3.38
C SER A 91 -16.81 23.07 -3.69
N GLY A 92 -15.56 23.06 -3.21
CA GLY A 92 -14.60 24.14 -3.45
C GLY A 92 -14.14 24.24 -4.91
N VAL A 93 -14.37 23.21 -5.73
CA VAL A 93 -14.02 23.16 -7.17
C VAL A 93 -15.22 22.86 -8.06
N GLN A 94 -16.44 23.15 -7.55
CA GLN A 94 -17.71 22.85 -8.22
C GLN A 94 -17.88 23.51 -9.59
N ASP A 95 -17.36 24.72 -9.75
CA ASP A 95 -17.29 25.48 -11.01
C ASP A 95 -16.68 24.69 -12.18
N HIS A 96 -15.78 23.73 -11.91
CA HIS A 96 -15.15 22.90 -12.94
C HIS A 96 -16.00 21.73 -13.41
N TRP A 97 -16.96 21.28 -12.61
CA TRP A 97 -17.62 19.99 -12.85
C TRP A 97 -19.15 20.01 -12.76
N GLU A 98 -19.79 21.04 -12.21
CA GLU A 98 -21.24 21.01 -11.98
C GLU A 98 -22.09 20.80 -13.24
N SER A 99 -21.68 21.45 -14.34
CA SER A 99 -22.34 21.39 -15.65
C SER A 99 -21.93 20.17 -16.48
N MET A 100 -20.94 19.40 -16.00
CA MET A 100 -20.47 18.20 -16.69
C MET A 100 -21.44 17.05 -16.50
N GLU A 101 -21.60 16.24 -17.54
CA GLU A 101 -22.20 14.92 -17.42
C GLU A 101 -21.24 13.97 -16.67
N PRO A 102 -21.73 13.07 -15.81
CA PRO A 102 -20.85 12.15 -15.09
C PRO A 102 -20.15 11.16 -16.05
N MET A 103 -18.96 10.71 -15.68
CA MET A 103 -18.36 9.51 -16.27
C MET A 103 -19.24 8.28 -16.03
N GLU A 104 -19.04 7.23 -16.84
CA GLU A 104 -19.77 5.97 -16.69
C GLU A 104 -19.65 5.39 -15.27
N ALA A 105 -20.77 4.92 -14.70
CA ALA A 105 -20.83 4.35 -13.35
C ALA A 105 -19.82 3.22 -13.10
N LYS A 106 -19.37 2.52 -14.15
CA LYS A 106 -18.34 1.48 -14.03
C LYS A 106 -17.01 1.96 -13.43
N ARG A 107 -16.77 3.28 -13.39
CA ARG A 107 -15.61 3.90 -12.73
C ARG A 107 -15.64 3.83 -11.21
N VAL A 108 -16.77 3.40 -10.63
CA VAL A 108 -16.96 3.18 -9.19
C VAL A 108 -16.90 1.72 -8.77
N HIS A 109 -16.80 0.76 -9.71
CA HIS A 109 -16.87 -0.68 -9.40
C HIS A 109 -15.82 -1.15 -8.40
N ASP A 110 -14.60 -0.60 -8.48
CA ASP A 110 -13.52 -1.00 -7.58
C ASP A 110 -13.82 -0.60 -6.12
N ALA A 111 -14.70 0.36 -5.86
CA ALA A 111 -15.15 0.77 -4.52
C ALA A 111 -16.44 0.07 -4.05
N SER A 112 -17.24 -0.48 -4.97
CA SER A 112 -18.54 -1.11 -4.68
C SER A 112 -19.40 -0.31 -3.68
N PRO A 113 -19.65 0.99 -3.94
CA PRO A 113 -20.32 1.86 -2.99
C PRO A 113 -21.77 1.44 -2.75
N THR A 114 -22.22 1.66 -1.51
CA THR A 114 -23.61 1.46 -1.08
C THR A 114 -24.57 2.40 -1.82
N ASP A 115 -24.16 3.65 -2.02
CA ASP A 115 -24.86 4.66 -2.82
C ASP A 115 -23.95 5.18 -3.95
N PRO A 116 -24.13 4.71 -5.20
CA PRO A 116 -23.40 5.22 -6.35
C PRO A 116 -23.65 6.70 -6.66
N ASP A 117 -24.84 7.24 -6.35
CA ASP A 117 -25.20 8.62 -6.68
C ASP A 117 -24.45 9.63 -5.80
N ALA A 118 -24.09 9.23 -4.58
CA ALA A 118 -23.21 10.01 -3.71
C ALA A 118 -21.81 10.27 -4.33
N TRP A 119 -21.41 9.51 -5.36
CA TRP A 119 -20.15 9.70 -6.08
C TRP A 119 -20.28 10.52 -7.37
N LEU A 120 -21.46 11.07 -7.67
CA LEU A 120 -21.66 11.93 -8.85
C LEU A 120 -20.68 13.11 -8.93
N PRO A 121 -20.37 13.85 -7.85
CA PRO A 121 -19.37 14.91 -7.90
C PRO A 121 -18.00 14.40 -8.38
N PHE A 122 -17.55 13.27 -7.85
CA PHE A 122 -16.30 12.65 -8.30
C PHE A 122 -16.35 12.25 -9.78
N LEU A 123 -17.43 11.60 -10.22
CA LEU A 123 -17.58 11.15 -11.61
C LEU A 123 -17.58 12.30 -12.62
N LYS A 124 -18.16 13.45 -12.26
CA LYS A 124 -18.12 14.67 -13.07
C LYS A 124 -16.73 15.33 -13.02
N LEU A 125 -16.10 15.38 -11.85
CA LEU A 125 -14.77 15.95 -11.66
C LEU A 125 -13.71 15.20 -12.47
N ILE A 126 -13.69 13.85 -12.43
CA ILE A 126 -12.73 13.09 -13.23
C ILE A 126 -13.00 13.24 -14.74
N ARG A 127 -14.23 13.58 -15.15
CA ARG A 127 -14.51 13.91 -16.55
C ARG A 127 -13.79 15.19 -16.96
N TYR A 128 -13.92 16.25 -16.17
CA TYR A 128 -13.19 17.49 -16.37
C TYR A 128 -11.67 17.23 -16.46
N LEU A 129 -11.11 16.52 -15.48
CA LEU A 129 -9.68 16.21 -15.42
C LEU A 129 -9.16 15.39 -16.62
N GLU A 130 -9.97 14.46 -17.13
CA GLU A 130 -9.56 13.56 -18.23
C GLU A 130 -9.84 14.11 -19.63
N GLN A 131 -10.89 14.93 -19.80
CA GLN A 131 -11.39 15.30 -21.13
C GLN A 131 -11.24 16.79 -21.44
N GLU A 132 -11.44 17.66 -20.45
CA GLU A 132 -11.46 19.12 -20.65
C GLU A 132 -10.15 19.78 -20.26
N LEU A 133 -9.50 19.29 -19.19
CA LEU A 133 -8.23 19.83 -18.74
C LEU A 133 -7.16 19.63 -19.84
N PRO A 134 -6.52 20.70 -20.36
CA PRO A 134 -5.47 20.56 -21.36
C PRO A 134 -4.28 19.79 -20.80
N ALA A 135 -3.69 18.91 -21.63
CA ALA A 135 -2.45 18.23 -21.26
C ALA A 135 -1.32 19.25 -21.06
N ARG A 136 -0.42 18.95 -20.13
CA ARG A 136 0.70 19.82 -19.75
C ARG A 136 1.95 18.98 -19.63
N GLU A 137 3.08 19.47 -20.15
CA GLU A 137 4.36 18.82 -19.89
C GLU A 137 4.93 19.31 -18.55
N GLY A 138 5.12 18.38 -17.63
CA GLY A 138 5.68 18.59 -16.30
C GLY A 138 6.85 17.64 -16.02
N ILE A 139 7.15 17.45 -14.75
CA ILE A 139 8.22 16.55 -14.32
C ILE A 139 8.03 15.11 -14.81
N LEU A 140 6.81 14.59 -14.94
CA LEU A 140 6.60 13.21 -15.38
C LEU A 140 6.99 13.04 -16.84
N VAL A 141 6.68 14.01 -17.71
CA VAL A 141 7.18 14.01 -19.10
C VAL A 141 8.70 14.12 -19.10
N ARG A 142 9.28 15.08 -18.36
CA ARG A 142 10.73 15.36 -18.36
C ARG A 142 11.59 14.25 -17.76
N GLN A 143 11.06 13.50 -16.78
CA GLN A 143 11.87 12.58 -15.96
C GLN A 143 11.40 11.13 -16.05
N PHE A 144 10.16 10.84 -16.42
CA PHE A 144 9.58 9.49 -16.38
C PHE A 144 8.97 9.04 -17.71
N SER A 145 9.22 9.80 -18.78
CA SER A 145 8.85 9.46 -20.16
C SER A 145 10.07 9.54 -21.11
N PRO A 146 10.00 8.90 -22.30
CA PRO A 146 11.08 8.99 -23.29
C PRO A 146 11.20 10.37 -23.95
N ALA A 147 10.25 11.29 -23.75
CA ALA A 147 10.34 12.65 -24.26
C ALA A 147 11.30 13.53 -23.44
N GLY A 148 11.60 13.11 -22.21
CA GLY A 148 12.57 13.77 -21.34
C GLY A 148 14.02 13.41 -21.66
N SER A 149 14.97 14.21 -21.19
CA SER A 149 16.41 14.01 -21.42
C SER A 149 16.97 12.72 -20.82
N ALA A 150 16.30 12.17 -19.79
CA ALA A 150 16.67 10.90 -19.17
C ALA A 150 16.11 9.67 -19.92
N GLU A 151 15.25 9.88 -20.93
CA GLU A 151 14.65 8.85 -21.79
C GLU A 151 14.04 7.65 -21.02
N ARG A 152 13.45 7.91 -19.85
CA ARG A 152 12.92 6.84 -18.99
C ARG A 152 11.57 6.37 -19.50
N GLY A 153 11.41 5.07 -19.69
CA GLY A 153 10.23 4.48 -20.32
C GLY A 153 9.14 4.02 -19.35
N TYR A 154 8.87 4.73 -18.24
CA TYR A 154 7.83 4.31 -17.30
C TYR A 154 6.42 4.64 -17.80
N LEU A 155 6.26 5.81 -18.40
CA LEU A 155 4.99 6.33 -18.92
C LEU A 155 5.18 6.76 -20.37
N THR A 156 4.15 6.59 -21.20
CA THR A 156 4.14 7.20 -22.53
C THR A 156 4.12 8.74 -22.38
N PRO A 157 4.68 9.51 -23.32
CA PRO A 157 4.64 10.98 -23.23
C PRO A 157 3.23 11.53 -23.06
N VAL A 158 2.23 10.93 -23.73
CA VAL A 158 0.82 11.31 -23.63
C VAL A 158 0.26 11.06 -22.23
N ASN A 159 0.49 9.87 -21.65
CA ASN A 159 0.01 9.56 -20.30
C ASN A 159 0.75 10.39 -19.23
N ALA A 160 2.05 10.63 -19.42
CA ALA A 160 2.84 11.50 -18.54
C ALA A 160 2.30 12.94 -18.57
N ALA A 161 2.04 13.52 -19.75
CA ALA A 161 1.52 14.88 -19.86
C ALA A 161 0.10 15.04 -19.30
N ARG A 162 -0.73 13.99 -19.40
CA ARG A 162 -2.05 13.98 -18.76
C ARG A 162 -1.93 13.93 -17.24
N LEU A 163 -1.04 13.09 -16.70
CA LEU A 163 -0.78 13.00 -15.26
C LEU A 163 -0.20 14.31 -14.72
N ASP A 164 0.76 14.92 -15.41
CA ASP A 164 1.34 16.21 -15.07
C ASP A 164 0.26 17.32 -14.97
N ALA A 165 -0.64 17.40 -15.96
CA ALA A 165 -1.76 18.35 -15.91
C ALA A 165 -2.67 18.15 -14.69
N ILE A 166 -3.06 16.90 -14.41
CA ILE A 166 -3.94 16.57 -13.29
C ILE A 166 -3.26 16.88 -11.95
N ILE A 167 -1.99 16.50 -11.79
CA ILE A 167 -1.20 16.73 -10.59
C ILE A 167 -1.02 18.24 -10.33
N ASP A 168 -0.70 19.01 -11.37
CA ASP A 168 -0.59 20.47 -11.27
C ASP A 168 -1.94 21.10 -10.90
N GLN A 169 -3.05 20.62 -11.47
CA GLN A 169 -4.38 21.12 -11.12
C GLN A 169 -4.75 20.84 -9.65
N ILE A 170 -4.44 19.63 -9.14
CA ILE A 170 -4.65 19.28 -7.73
C ILE A 170 -3.78 20.19 -6.83
N ARG A 171 -2.51 20.41 -7.22
CA ARG A 171 -1.60 21.30 -6.51
C ARG A 171 -2.17 22.72 -6.41
N GLN A 172 -2.62 23.30 -7.52
CA GLN A 172 -3.20 24.65 -7.51
C GLN A 172 -4.45 24.72 -6.62
N TRP A 173 -5.35 23.74 -6.72
CA TRP A 173 -6.52 23.71 -5.84
C TRP A 173 -6.16 23.56 -4.36
N ARG A 174 -5.07 22.86 -4.01
CA ARG A 174 -4.54 22.82 -2.64
C ARG A 174 -4.01 24.18 -2.20
N ILE A 175 -3.16 24.82 -3.02
CA ILE A 175 -2.55 26.13 -2.71
C ILE A 175 -3.64 27.20 -2.50
N ASP A 176 -4.68 27.16 -3.34
CA ASP A 176 -5.82 28.08 -3.28
C ASP A 176 -6.85 27.73 -2.18
N ASP A 177 -6.59 26.71 -1.35
CA ASP A 177 -7.49 26.22 -0.29
C ASP A 177 -8.89 25.82 -0.80
N ARG A 178 -8.95 25.23 -2.00
CA ARG A 178 -10.18 24.81 -2.70
C ARG A 178 -10.50 23.32 -2.53
N LEU A 179 -9.63 22.54 -1.89
CA LEU A 179 -9.83 21.13 -1.59
C LEU A 179 -9.71 20.88 -0.09
N GLN A 180 -10.62 20.08 0.44
CA GLN A 180 -10.44 19.50 1.77
C GLN A 180 -9.34 18.43 1.75
N GLU A 181 -8.77 18.13 2.92
CA GLU A 181 -7.66 17.17 3.02
C GLU A 181 -8.04 15.77 2.46
N ASN A 182 -9.23 15.27 2.80
CA ASN A 182 -9.74 13.99 2.31
C ASN A 182 -9.99 13.98 0.79
N GLU A 183 -10.44 15.11 0.21
CA GLU A 183 -10.63 15.30 -1.23
C GLU A 183 -9.30 15.22 -1.97
N MET A 184 -8.28 15.91 -1.46
CA MET A 184 -6.93 15.91 -1.99
C MET A 184 -6.32 14.49 -1.96
N TRP A 185 -6.35 13.81 -0.82
CA TRP A 185 -5.80 12.45 -0.72
C TRP A 185 -6.53 11.47 -1.64
N LEU A 186 -7.85 11.59 -1.78
CA LEU A 186 -8.63 10.75 -2.68
C LEU A 186 -8.20 10.92 -4.14
N LEU A 187 -8.00 12.17 -4.58
CA LEU A 187 -7.51 12.46 -5.93
C LEU A 187 -6.08 11.93 -6.13
N ILE A 188 -5.18 12.12 -5.15
CA ILE A 188 -3.80 11.60 -5.21
C ILE A 188 -3.79 10.08 -5.39
N VAL A 189 -4.55 9.34 -4.59
CA VAL A 189 -4.63 7.88 -4.71
C VAL A 189 -5.23 7.47 -6.06
N SER A 190 -6.22 8.20 -6.57
CA SER A 190 -6.81 7.97 -7.89
C SER A 190 -5.78 8.16 -9.02
N VAL A 191 -4.91 9.16 -8.90
CA VAL A 191 -3.81 9.43 -9.83
C VAL A 191 -2.76 8.29 -9.78
N ILE A 192 -2.40 7.82 -8.59
CA ILE A 192 -1.44 6.72 -8.43
C ILE A 192 -1.99 5.41 -9.04
N ASP A 193 -3.27 5.06 -8.79
CA ASP A 193 -3.90 3.87 -9.40
C ASP A 193 -3.93 3.99 -10.94
N ALA A 194 -4.30 5.15 -11.46
CA ALA A 194 -4.35 5.39 -12.90
C ALA A 194 -2.95 5.27 -13.53
N ALA A 195 -1.93 5.86 -12.91
CA ALA A 195 -0.54 5.77 -13.34
C ALA A 195 -0.04 4.32 -13.35
N ASP A 196 -0.32 3.53 -12.31
CA ASP A 196 0.09 2.13 -12.26
C ASP A 196 -0.51 1.31 -13.40
N ARG A 197 -1.78 1.53 -13.73
CA ARG A 197 -2.45 0.76 -14.79
C ARG A 197 -1.84 0.99 -16.18
N VAL A 198 -1.23 2.15 -16.41
CA VAL A 198 -0.53 2.46 -17.68
C VAL A 198 1.00 2.41 -17.56
N ALA A 199 1.55 2.08 -16.39
CA ALA A 199 3.00 2.03 -16.19
C ALA A 199 3.63 0.80 -16.87
N ASN A 200 4.76 1.06 -17.53
CA ASN A 200 5.50 0.10 -18.34
C ASN A 200 6.56 -0.65 -17.53
N ILE A 201 6.08 -1.44 -16.57
CA ILE A 201 6.89 -2.18 -15.60
C ILE A 201 6.46 -3.66 -15.50
N SER A 202 7.33 -4.54 -15.00
CA SER A 202 7.06 -5.98 -14.79
C SER A 202 6.62 -6.35 -13.36
N GLY A 203 6.19 -5.37 -12.57
CA GLY A 203 5.61 -5.58 -11.23
C GLY A 203 6.04 -4.55 -10.19
N THR A 204 7.25 -3.99 -10.32
CA THR A 204 7.76 -2.90 -9.46
C THR A 204 8.37 -1.80 -10.32
N TYR A 205 8.55 -0.61 -9.76
CA TYR A 205 9.17 0.53 -10.43
C TYR A 205 10.69 0.51 -10.38
N GLY A 206 11.31 -0.58 -9.88
CA GLY A 206 12.77 -0.72 -9.86
C GLY A 206 13.41 -0.75 -11.26
N ALA A 207 12.63 -1.00 -12.30
CA ALA A 207 13.03 -0.87 -13.70
C ALA A 207 11.79 -0.67 -14.59
N TYR A 208 12.00 -0.13 -15.80
CA TYR A 208 11.00 -0.06 -16.86
C TYR A 208 11.38 -0.99 -18.02
N LEU A 209 10.39 -1.40 -18.80
CA LEU A 209 10.59 -2.28 -19.96
C LEU A 209 11.05 -1.48 -21.19
N LYS A 210 11.84 -2.12 -22.06
CA LYS A 210 12.34 -1.50 -23.30
C LYS A 210 11.24 -1.27 -24.34
N SER A 211 10.22 -2.13 -24.33
CA SER A 211 9.08 -2.06 -25.22
C SER A 211 7.82 -1.78 -24.41
N TRP A 212 6.89 -1.02 -24.99
CA TRP A 212 5.61 -0.75 -24.36
C TRP A 212 4.79 -2.02 -24.20
N GLN A 213 4.26 -2.22 -23.01
CA GLN A 213 3.20 -3.19 -22.79
C GLN A 213 1.87 -2.65 -23.33
N GLN A 214 0.94 -3.56 -23.65
CA GLN A 214 -0.37 -3.19 -24.19
C GLN A 214 -1.14 -2.26 -23.25
N ASN A 215 -1.03 -2.46 -21.93
CA ASN A 215 -1.68 -1.61 -20.94
C ASN A 215 -1.12 -0.19 -20.92
N SER A 216 0.15 0.01 -21.25
CA SER A 216 0.80 1.33 -21.29
C SER A 216 0.31 2.21 -22.44
N LEU A 217 -0.25 1.60 -23.49
CA LEU A 217 -0.81 2.30 -24.64
C LEU A 217 -2.29 2.66 -24.46
N ASN A 218 -2.92 2.23 -23.36
CA ASN A 218 -4.29 2.62 -23.05
C ASN A 218 -4.34 4.06 -22.53
N ASP A 219 -5.49 4.71 -22.71
CA ASP A 219 -5.78 6.00 -22.10
C ASP A 219 -5.72 5.91 -20.57
N LEU A 220 -5.14 6.95 -19.96
CA LEU A 220 -5.21 7.16 -18.51
C LEU A 220 -6.67 7.27 -18.06
N LYS A 221 -7.02 6.55 -16.98
CA LYS A 221 -8.38 6.52 -16.43
C LYS A 221 -8.33 6.57 -14.91
N LEU A 222 -8.74 7.70 -14.34
CA LEU A 222 -9.00 7.86 -12.91
C LEU A 222 -10.19 6.99 -12.50
N ARG A 223 -10.12 6.46 -11.28
CA ARG A 223 -11.14 5.63 -10.64
C ARG A 223 -11.20 5.98 -9.17
N ILE A 224 -12.34 5.70 -8.57
CA ILE A 224 -12.50 5.82 -7.13
C ILE A 224 -11.57 4.79 -6.46
N PRO A 225 -10.77 5.21 -5.46
CA PRO A 225 -10.01 4.26 -4.66
C PRO A 225 -10.97 3.28 -3.97
N ALA A 226 -10.51 2.07 -3.71
CA ALA A 226 -11.31 1.05 -3.04
C ALA A 226 -11.52 1.39 -1.54
N THR A 227 -12.35 2.40 -1.28
CA THR A 227 -12.76 2.88 0.04
C THR A 227 -13.71 1.88 0.70
N VAL A 228 -13.83 1.96 2.02
CA VAL A 228 -14.71 1.09 2.82
C VAL A 228 -15.42 1.91 3.88
N GLU A 229 -16.56 1.42 4.34
CA GLU A 229 -17.22 1.93 5.54
C GLU A 229 -16.58 1.32 6.81
N GLY A 230 -16.79 1.97 7.95
CA GLY A 230 -16.28 1.52 9.25
C GLY A 230 -15.80 2.69 10.12
N PRO A 231 -15.41 2.42 11.38
CA PRO A 231 -14.90 3.44 12.28
C PRO A 231 -13.76 4.23 11.65
N ILE A 232 -13.76 5.55 11.85
CA ILE A 232 -12.67 6.41 11.40
C ILE A 232 -11.40 6.00 12.16
N GLY A 233 -10.39 5.65 11.39
CA GLY A 233 -9.06 5.26 11.86
C GLY A 233 -8.09 6.43 11.90
N GLN A 234 -6.80 6.12 11.88
CA GLN A 234 -5.73 7.10 11.82
C GLN A 234 -4.54 6.57 11.01
N ALA A 235 -4.03 7.38 10.09
CA ALA A 235 -2.90 7.10 9.23
C ALA A 235 -1.73 8.01 9.59
N ASN A 236 -0.57 7.41 9.86
CA ASN A 236 0.65 8.11 10.21
C ASN A 236 1.77 7.78 9.21
N ARG A 237 2.82 8.60 9.20
CA ARG A 237 4.04 8.35 8.43
C ARG A 237 5.25 8.46 9.33
N CYS A 238 5.53 7.37 10.05
CA CYS A 238 6.58 7.26 11.05
C CYS A 238 7.39 5.98 10.83
N GLU A 239 8.64 5.99 11.30
CA GLU A 239 9.47 4.78 11.38
C GLU A 239 8.87 3.83 12.43
N ALA A 240 8.79 2.54 12.10
CA ALA A 240 8.07 1.55 12.90
C ALA A 240 8.64 1.38 14.32
N GLY A 241 9.96 1.37 14.46
CA GLY A 241 10.67 1.27 15.73
C GLY A 241 10.56 2.53 16.61
N GLU A 242 10.39 3.71 16.01
CA GLU A 242 10.14 4.96 16.74
C GLU A 242 8.67 5.12 17.18
N TRP A 243 7.74 4.56 16.39
CA TRP A 243 6.31 4.75 16.61
C TRP A 243 5.67 3.66 17.49
N ILE A 244 6.28 2.48 17.58
CA ILE A 244 5.70 1.34 18.33
C ILE A 244 5.39 1.64 19.80
N GLU A 245 6.15 2.54 20.44
CA GLU A 245 5.91 2.94 21.84
C GLU A 245 4.77 3.95 21.99
N GLN A 246 4.31 4.56 20.90
CA GLN A 246 3.28 5.60 20.88
C GLN A 246 1.88 5.03 20.64
N VAL A 247 1.77 3.72 20.39
CA VAL A 247 0.50 3.06 20.05
C VAL A 247 0.16 1.98 21.08
N ASP A 248 -1.01 2.12 21.70
CA ASP A 248 -1.67 1.07 22.50
C ASP A 248 -2.81 0.47 21.67
N CYS A 249 -2.81 -0.85 21.51
CA CYS A 249 -3.78 -1.54 20.65
C CYS A 249 -4.16 -2.93 21.16
N ASP A 250 -5.34 -3.40 20.73
CA ASP A 250 -5.80 -4.75 21.04
C ASP A 250 -5.10 -5.80 20.16
N LEU A 251 -4.74 -5.42 18.93
CA LEU A 251 -4.01 -6.26 17.99
C LEU A 251 -2.95 -5.45 17.26
N LEU A 252 -1.69 -5.88 17.38
CA LEU A 252 -0.59 -5.41 16.54
C LEU A 252 -0.40 -6.38 15.38
N TYR A 253 -0.53 -5.87 14.16
CA TYR A 253 -0.23 -6.59 12.94
C TYR A 253 1.13 -6.15 12.39
N LEU A 254 2.01 -7.12 12.16
CA LEU A 254 3.35 -6.94 11.65
C LEU A 254 3.50 -7.65 10.29
N ASP A 255 3.75 -6.87 9.24
CA ASP A 255 4.13 -7.35 7.90
C ASP A 255 5.41 -6.65 7.41
N PRO A 256 6.53 -6.87 8.09
CA PRO A 256 7.79 -6.20 7.78
C PRO A 256 8.30 -6.60 6.39
N PRO A 257 9.18 -5.79 5.78
CA PRO A 257 9.90 -6.22 4.58
C PRO A 257 10.71 -7.49 4.91
N TYR A 258 10.54 -8.52 4.08
CA TYR A 258 11.20 -9.83 4.27
C TYR A 258 12.45 -10.00 3.41
N ASN A 259 12.75 -9.08 2.49
CA ASN A 259 13.89 -9.21 1.58
C ASN A 259 14.68 -7.90 1.47
N HIS A 260 15.79 -7.93 0.73
CA HIS A 260 16.71 -6.80 0.60
C HIS A 260 16.21 -5.67 -0.31
N ARG A 261 14.99 -5.76 -0.87
CA ARG A 261 14.42 -4.72 -1.73
C ARG A 261 13.92 -3.58 -0.88
N GLN A 262 14.57 -2.44 -1.07
CA GLN A 262 14.17 -1.20 -0.43
C GLN A 262 12.96 -0.63 -1.18
N TYR A 263 11.86 -0.41 -0.47
CA TYR A 263 10.59 0.03 -1.06
C TYR A 263 10.74 1.40 -1.73
N GLY A 264 11.49 2.33 -1.13
CA GLY A 264 11.80 3.63 -1.75
C GLY A 264 12.46 3.51 -3.14
N ALA A 265 13.22 2.44 -3.42
CA ALA A 265 13.81 2.19 -4.73
C ALA A 265 12.86 1.45 -5.71
N ASN A 266 11.91 0.66 -5.20
CA ASN A 266 11.01 -0.17 -6.01
C ASN A 266 9.63 0.49 -6.23
N TYR A 267 9.32 1.56 -5.50
CA TYR A 267 8.07 2.32 -5.56
C TYR A 267 8.32 3.84 -5.65
N HIS A 268 9.47 4.22 -6.22
CA HIS A 268 9.87 5.63 -6.33
C HIS A 268 8.90 6.48 -7.15
N LEU A 269 8.29 5.95 -8.23
CA LEU A 269 7.37 6.74 -9.05
C LEU A 269 6.03 6.99 -8.33
N PRO A 270 5.37 6.00 -7.69
CA PRO A 270 4.25 6.27 -6.78
C PRO A 270 4.60 7.28 -5.67
N GLU A 271 5.81 7.21 -5.11
CA GLU A 271 6.30 8.18 -4.12
C GLU A 271 6.35 9.60 -4.70
N VAL A 272 6.98 9.78 -5.86
CA VAL A 272 7.05 11.06 -6.58
C VAL A 272 5.65 11.60 -6.87
N ILE A 273 4.77 10.78 -7.46
CA ILE A 273 3.38 11.16 -7.79
C ILE A 273 2.63 11.61 -6.53
N SER A 274 2.81 10.90 -5.41
CA SER A 274 2.12 11.25 -4.17
C SER A 274 2.60 12.57 -3.57
N ARG A 275 3.87 12.93 -3.76
CA ARG A 275 4.48 14.14 -3.21
C ARG A 275 4.26 15.38 -4.08
N LEU A 276 4.16 15.22 -5.40
CA LEU A 276 4.09 16.37 -6.32
C LEU A 276 2.98 17.38 -6.01
N PRO A 277 1.75 16.96 -5.66
CA PRO A 277 0.69 17.91 -5.26
C PRO A 277 0.97 18.64 -3.95
N MET A 278 1.85 18.11 -3.09
CA MET A 278 2.21 18.68 -1.79
C MET A 278 3.34 19.71 -1.88
N GLU A 279 4.07 19.74 -3.00
CA GLU A 279 5.12 20.72 -3.24
C GLU A 279 4.54 21.98 -3.91
N GLU A 280 5.19 23.11 -3.76
CA GLU A 280 4.81 24.38 -4.43
C GLU A 280 5.24 24.41 -5.90
N SER A 281 6.29 23.67 -6.26
CA SER A 281 6.76 23.50 -7.65
C SER A 281 7.42 22.13 -7.85
N ASP A 282 7.67 21.77 -9.11
CA ASP A 282 8.39 20.55 -9.46
C ASP A 282 9.88 20.59 -9.05
N ASP A 283 10.46 21.79 -8.91
CA ASP A 283 11.91 22.01 -8.87
C ASP A 283 12.59 21.24 -7.73
N SER A 284 12.00 21.30 -6.53
CA SER A 284 12.53 20.63 -5.34
C SER A 284 12.65 19.11 -5.54
N LEU A 285 11.61 18.48 -6.09
CA LEU A 285 11.61 17.05 -6.36
C LEU A 285 12.51 16.69 -7.54
N GLU A 286 12.47 17.47 -8.62
CA GLU A 286 13.24 17.20 -9.84
C GLU A 286 14.75 17.26 -9.58
N LEU A 287 15.22 18.22 -8.79
CA LEU A 287 16.63 18.35 -8.42
C LEU A 287 17.17 17.16 -7.60
N GLN A 288 16.29 16.43 -6.92
CA GLN A 288 16.66 15.27 -6.10
C GLN A 288 16.74 13.97 -6.91
N LEU A 289 16.16 13.93 -8.13
CA LEU A 289 16.10 12.72 -8.92
C LEU A 289 17.49 12.33 -9.45
N TYR A 290 17.85 11.07 -9.27
CA TYR A 290 19.15 10.57 -9.72
C TYR A 290 19.09 9.17 -10.33
N GLY A 291 20.16 8.84 -11.04
CA GLY A 291 20.38 7.51 -11.62
C GLY A 291 19.49 7.21 -12.83
N LYS A 292 19.68 5.99 -13.36
CA LYS A 292 19.00 5.54 -14.60
C LYS A 292 17.49 5.42 -14.43
N THR A 293 17.03 5.15 -13.21
CA THR A 293 15.63 4.88 -12.91
C THR A 293 14.87 6.07 -12.35
N GLY A 294 15.54 7.19 -12.03
CA GLY A 294 14.89 8.39 -11.49
C GLY A 294 14.51 8.24 -10.02
N LEU A 295 15.46 7.82 -9.19
CA LEU A 295 15.22 7.59 -7.76
C LEU A 295 15.24 8.91 -7.00
N LEU A 296 14.39 9.02 -5.99
CA LEU A 296 14.57 9.97 -4.89
C LEU A 296 15.64 9.45 -3.91
N PRO A 297 16.32 10.32 -3.14
CA PRO A 297 17.18 9.89 -2.05
C PRO A 297 16.41 9.00 -1.07
N TRP A 298 16.71 7.70 -1.08
CA TRP A 298 16.03 6.71 -0.26
C TRP A 298 16.94 6.05 0.78
N LYS A 299 18.26 6.24 0.67
CA LYS A 299 19.24 5.55 1.51
C LYS A 299 19.17 5.96 2.97
N ASP A 300 18.88 7.23 3.23
CA ASP A 300 18.76 7.76 4.60
C ASP A 300 17.44 7.34 5.25
N VAL A 301 16.48 6.85 4.47
CA VAL A 301 15.21 6.25 4.93
C VAL A 301 15.16 4.74 4.66
N SER A 302 16.32 4.11 4.46
CA SER A 302 16.39 2.67 4.22
C SER A 302 16.07 1.91 5.50
N SER A 303 15.18 0.92 5.40
CA SER A 303 14.77 0.17 6.60
C SER A 303 15.86 -0.83 7.00
N PRO A 304 16.25 -0.89 8.29
CA PRO A 304 17.16 -1.92 8.80
C PRO A 304 16.57 -3.33 8.66
N LEU A 305 15.25 -3.46 8.57
CA LEU A 305 14.55 -4.72 8.33
C LEU A 305 14.84 -5.32 6.94
N CYS A 306 15.32 -4.52 6.00
CA CYS A 306 15.80 -4.99 4.68
C CYS A 306 17.30 -5.35 4.68
N SER A 307 18.03 -5.16 5.79
CA SER A 307 19.48 -5.35 5.86
C SER A 307 19.84 -6.81 6.12
N ARG A 308 20.77 -7.37 5.33
CA ARG A 308 21.42 -8.66 5.60
C ARG A 308 22.79 -8.50 6.28
N ARG A 309 23.13 -7.28 6.70
CA ARG A 309 24.42 -7.01 7.36
C ARG A 309 24.30 -7.35 8.83
N GLY A 310 25.23 -8.17 9.31
CA GLY A 310 25.30 -8.54 10.72
C GLY A 310 23.95 -8.97 11.28
N THR A 311 23.52 -8.28 12.34
CA THR A 311 22.27 -8.56 13.07
C THR A 311 21.23 -7.45 12.89
N ASP A 312 21.43 -6.49 11.98
CA ASP A 312 20.60 -5.29 11.83
C ASP A 312 19.09 -5.61 11.76
N CYS A 313 18.69 -6.52 10.86
CA CYS A 313 17.29 -6.91 10.68
C CYS A 313 16.72 -7.60 11.94
N ARG A 314 17.52 -8.48 12.56
CA ARG A 314 17.15 -9.22 13.77
C ARG A 314 16.96 -8.27 14.95
N ASP A 315 17.91 -7.37 15.17
CA ASP A 315 17.91 -6.44 16.31
C ASP A 315 16.79 -5.41 16.16
N ALA A 316 16.54 -4.92 14.93
CA ALA A 316 15.42 -4.03 14.63
C ALA A 316 14.07 -4.72 14.88
N MET A 317 13.88 -5.95 14.38
CA MET A 317 12.64 -6.71 14.60
C MET A 317 12.41 -7.02 16.09
N GLN A 318 13.46 -7.47 16.79
CA GLN A 318 13.40 -7.76 18.21
C GLN A 318 13.02 -6.51 19.02
N SER A 319 13.61 -5.36 18.69
CA SER A 319 13.28 -4.09 19.34
C SER A 319 11.81 -3.70 19.16
N ILE A 320 11.26 -3.87 17.96
CA ILE A 320 9.83 -3.59 17.69
C ILE A 320 8.94 -4.51 18.53
N ILE A 321 9.18 -5.83 18.48
CA ILE A 321 8.36 -6.80 19.20
C ILE A 321 8.43 -6.56 20.72
N GLN A 322 9.62 -6.34 21.28
CA GLN A 322 9.78 -6.17 22.73
C GLN A 322 9.13 -4.89 23.28
N ARG A 323 9.05 -3.83 22.47
CA ARG A 323 8.46 -2.54 22.87
C ARG A 323 6.96 -2.44 22.63
N ALA A 324 6.37 -3.42 21.93
CA ALA A 324 4.97 -3.42 21.57
C ALA A 324 4.03 -3.36 22.78
N GLN A 325 3.19 -2.32 22.83
CA GLN A 325 2.05 -2.21 23.74
C GLN A 325 0.79 -2.75 23.05
N ALA A 326 0.70 -4.07 22.95
CA ALA A 326 -0.43 -4.76 22.35
C ALA A 326 -0.95 -5.90 23.24
N ARG A 327 -2.23 -6.25 23.11
CA ARG A 327 -2.79 -7.46 23.75
C ARG A 327 -2.50 -8.73 22.96
N GLY A 328 -2.41 -8.63 21.64
CA GLY A 328 -2.01 -9.73 20.76
C GLY A 328 -1.13 -9.23 19.62
N ILE A 329 -0.21 -10.08 19.16
CA ILE A 329 0.60 -9.86 17.97
C ILE A 329 0.26 -10.90 16.93
N VAL A 330 0.04 -10.43 15.69
CA VAL A 330 0.07 -11.26 14.49
C VAL A 330 1.23 -10.81 13.62
N LEU A 331 2.11 -11.74 13.25
CA LEU A 331 3.26 -11.47 12.38
C LEU A 331 3.18 -12.35 11.13
N SER A 332 3.13 -11.70 9.97
CA SER A 332 3.21 -12.35 8.65
C SER A 332 4.65 -12.25 8.14
N TYR A 333 5.24 -13.36 7.72
CA TYR A 333 6.59 -13.37 7.15
C TYR A 333 6.78 -14.48 6.13
N SER A 334 7.50 -14.19 5.05
CA SER A 334 7.82 -15.20 4.04
C SER A 334 8.94 -16.13 4.52
N GLU A 335 8.85 -17.43 4.20
CA GLU A 335 9.91 -18.40 4.54
C GLU A 335 11.25 -18.11 3.83
N GLU A 336 11.24 -17.31 2.77
CA GLU A 336 12.46 -16.85 2.07
C GLU A 336 13.01 -15.55 2.65
N GLY A 337 12.53 -15.17 3.82
CA GLY A 337 12.86 -13.95 4.49
C GLY A 337 14.31 -13.88 4.98
N ILE A 338 14.70 -12.71 5.50
CA ILE A 338 16.02 -12.53 6.12
C ILE A 338 16.09 -13.25 7.48
N LEU A 339 14.98 -13.30 8.21
CA LEU A 339 14.88 -13.91 9.53
C LEU A 339 14.42 -15.36 9.41
N SER A 340 15.04 -16.24 10.20
CA SER A 340 14.60 -17.62 10.31
C SER A 340 13.35 -17.74 11.18
N ARG A 341 12.60 -18.83 10.97
CA ARG A 341 11.46 -19.21 11.83
C ARG A 341 11.87 -19.25 13.30
N THR A 342 13.00 -19.84 13.62
CA THR A 342 13.49 -19.97 15.01
C THR A 342 13.75 -18.62 15.65
N GLU A 343 14.36 -17.67 14.93
CA GLU A 343 14.59 -16.31 15.44
C GLU A 343 13.27 -15.60 15.75
N ILE A 344 12.28 -15.68 14.86
CA ILE A 344 10.97 -15.05 15.07
C ILE A 344 10.25 -15.68 16.27
N LEU A 345 10.25 -17.02 16.36
CA LEU A 345 9.66 -17.74 17.51
C LEU A 345 10.30 -17.29 18.83
N GLN A 346 11.63 -17.16 18.87
CA GLN A 346 12.35 -16.71 20.07
C GLN A 346 11.99 -15.27 20.45
N MET A 347 11.86 -14.35 19.48
CA MET A 347 11.45 -12.97 19.74
C MET A 347 10.04 -12.90 20.33
N LEU A 348 9.09 -13.64 19.75
CA LEU A 348 7.70 -13.67 20.21
C LEU A 348 7.59 -14.35 21.59
N GLN A 349 8.29 -15.46 21.83
CA GLN A 349 8.31 -16.11 23.14
C GLN A 349 8.94 -15.21 24.21
N SER A 350 9.97 -14.43 23.86
CA SER A 350 10.55 -13.45 24.78
C SER A 350 9.55 -12.36 25.17
N TRP A 351 8.58 -12.05 24.30
CA TRP A 351 7.56 -11.03 24.57
C TRP A 351 6.37 -11.58 25.38
N SER A 352 5.99 -12.85 25.19
CA SER A 352 4.99 -13.54 26.00
C SER A 352 5.46 -14.96 26.38
N PRO A 353 6.21 -15.10 27.50
CA PRO A 353 6.86 -16.35 27.91
C PRO A 353 5.95 -17.57 28.14
N ALA A 354 4.68 -17.36 28.50
CA ALA A 354 3.67 -18.39 28.71
C ALA A 354 2.82 -18.63 27.45
N GLY A 355 3.13 -17.98 26.33
CA GLY A 355 2.52 -18.26 25.04
C GLY A 355 2.80 -19.72 24.63
N ASP A 356 1.75 -20.42 24.18
CA ASP A 356 1.87 -21.78 23.65
C ASP A 356 2.56 -21.76 22.28
N SER A 357 3.86 -22.09 22.26
CA SER A 357 4.69 -22.10 21.06
C SER A 357 4.18 -23.06 19.98
N ASP A 358 3.50 -24.14 20.37
CA ASP A 358 3.04 -25.18 19.44
C ASP A 358 1.81 -24.73 18.64
N GLN A 359 1.06 -23.75 19.16
CA GLN A 359 -0.11 -23.16 18.48
C GLN A 359 0.18 -21.80 17.84
N MET A 360 1.41 -21.30 17.98
CA MET A 360 1.77 -19.95 17.56
C MET A 360 1.88 -19.79 16.05
N LEU A 361 2.23 -20.84 15.29
CA LEU A 361 2.51 -20.72 13.86
C LEU A 361 1.48 -21.46 13.00
N HIS A 362 0.95 -20.75 12.00
CA HIS A 362 0.25 -21.33 10.87
C HIS A 362 1.07 -21.11 9.57
N GLU A 363 1.38 -22.19 8.86
CA GLU A 363 2.08 -22.12 7.57
C GLU A 363 1.09 -22.21 6.41
N ILE A 364 1.16 -21.25 5.48
CA ILE A 364 0.25 -21.16 4.35
C ILE A 364 1.05 -21.36 3.06
N PRO A 365 0.77 -22.41 2.27
CA PRO A 365 1.48 -22.64 1.01
C PRO A 365 1.07 -21.61 -0.04
N TYR A 366 2.07 -21.04 -0.71
CA TYR A 366 1.94 -20.11 -1.83
C TYR A 366 2.69 -20.62 -3.05
N ARG A 367 2.18 -20.20 -4.20
CA ARG A 367 2.93 -20.33 -5.45
C ARG A 367 3.99 -19.23 -5.50
N ARG A 368 5.23 -19.64 -5.71
CA ARG A 368 6.37 -18.74 -5.91
C ARG A 368 6.10 -17.78 -7.07
N PHE A 369 6.32 -16.49 -6.82
CA PHE A 369 6.17 -15.47 -7.86
C PHE A 369 7.23 -15.66 -8.96
N ARG A 370 6.80 -15.68 -10.22
CA ARG A 370 7.67 -15.78 -11.41
C ARG A 370 7.35 -14.63 -12.36
N SER A 371 8.30 -13.74 -12.60
CA SER A 371 8.13 -12.60 -13.51
C SER A 371 8.18 -12.99 -14.99
N ASP A 372 8.78 -14.14 -15.35
CA ASP A 372 8.97 -14.63 -16.73
C ASP A 372 8.95 -16.17 -16.80
N ARG A 373 8.76 -16.74 -17.99
CA ARG A 373 9.05 -18.17 -18.27
C ARG A 373 10.54 -18.41 -18.00
N GLY A 374 10.85 -19.23 -17.00
CA GLY A 374 12.19 -19.40 -16.44
C GLY A 374 13.26 -19.68 -17.50
N GLY A 375 14.26 -18.81 -17.59
CA GLY A 375 15.49 -19.09 -18.32
C GLY A 375 16.42 -19.99 -17.49
N ALA A 376 17.26 -20.77 -18.17
CA ALA A 376 18.17 -21.77 -17.59
C ALA A 376 19.20 -21.25 -16.56
N SER A 377 19.20 -19.95 -16.26
CA SER A 377 20.14 -19.30 -15.32
C SER A 377 19.55 -18.95 -13.94
N ARG A 378 18.24 -19.11 -13.72
CA ARG A 378 17.63 -18.89 -12.39
C ARG A 378 17.55 -20.20 -11.61
N GLN A 379 18.46 -20.40 -10.67
CA GLN A 379 18.39 -21.48 -9.70
C GLN A 379 17.62 -21.00 -8.46
N PHE A 380 16.43 -21.55 -8.25
CA PHE A 380 15.71 -21.38 -6.99
C PHE A 380 16.27 -22.38 -5.97
N ARG A 381 16.39 -21.94 -4.73
CA ARG A 381 16.79 -22.80 -3.61
C ARG A 381 15.59 -22.91 -2.67
N PRO A 382 14.64 -23.82 -2.97
CA PRO A 382 13.49 -24.02 -2.10
C PRO A 382 13.96 -24.48 -0.71
N ALA A 383 13.16 -24.18 0.31
CA ALA A 383 13.41 -24.71 1.66
C ALA A 383 13.36 -26.25 1.66
N GLU A 384 13.97 -26.87 2.66
CA GLU A 384 13.99 -28.32 2.78
C GLU A 384 12.55 -28.88 2.78
N GLY A 385 12.29 -29.87 1.93
CA GLY A 385 10.95 -30.46 1.76
C GLY A 385 9.99 -29.69 0.85
N ARG A 386 10.38 -28.54 0.26
CA ARG A 386 9.55 -27.76 -0.67
C ARG A 386 9.87 -28.08 -2.14
N THR A 387 8.87 -27.93 -3.00
CA THR A 387 9.09 -27.89 -4.45
C THR A 387 9.66 -26.53 -4.89
N GLU A 388 10.28 -26.44 -6.08
CA GLU A 388 10.80 -25.16 -6.61
C GLU A 388 9.73 -24.09 -6.82
N ASP A 389 8.47 -24.50 -6.98
CA ASP A 389 7.32 -23.62 -7.22
C ASP A 389 6.58 -23.23 -5.94
N GLU A 390 7.02 -23.77 -4.80
CA GLU A 390 6.37 -23.60 -3.52
C GLU A 390 7.19 -22.67 -2.63
N VAL A 391 6.46 -21.79 -1.95
CA VAL A 391 6.96 -20.92 -0.90
C VAL A 391 5.89 -20.82 0.16
N HIS A 392 6.24 -20.82 1.45
CA HIS A 392 5.26 -20.64 2.51
C HIS A 392 5.29 -19.23 3.08
N GLU A 393 4.10 -18.75 3.45
CA GLU A 393 3.96 -17.64 4.38
C GLU A 393 3.81 -18.21 5.80
N TRP A 394 4.61 -17.71 6.72
CA TRP A 394 4.51 -17.96 8.14
C TRP A 394 3.62 -16.90 8.78
N LEU A 395 2.52 -17.34 9.39
CA LEU A 395 1.62 -16.48 10.11
C LEU A 395 1.65 -16.84 11.60
N PHE A 396 2.36 -16.03 12.37
CA PHE A 396 2.49 -16.18 13.80
C PHE A 396 1.37 -15.44 14.53
N ALA A 397 0.88 -15.99 15.65
CA ALA A 397 -0.16 -15.41 16.49
C ALA A 397 0.14 -15.67 17.96
N ILE A 398 0.30 -14.62 18.77
CA ILE A 398 0.62 -14.72 20.20
C ILE A 398 -0.17 -13.70 21.01
N GLU A 399 -0.74 -14.13 22.13
CA GLU A 399 -1.44 -13.28 23.11
C GLU A 399 -0.49 -12.89 24.24
N ARG A 400 -0.61 -11.65 24.73
CA ARG A 400 0.15 -11.15 25.87
C ARG A 400 -0.39 -11.76 27.17
N GLU A 401 0.51 -12.18 28.05
CA GLU A 401 0.13 -12.65 29.38
C GLU A 401 -0.70 -11.60 30.16
N GLN A 402 -1.80 -12.04 30.77
CA GLN A 402 -2.60 -11.22 31.67
C GLN A 402 -1.80 -10.93 32.95
N GLY A 403 -1.18 -9.75 33.01
CA GLY A 403 -0.40 -9.27 34.16
C GLY A 403 0.73 -8.28 33.84
N GLY A 404 1.02 -8.04 32.55
CA GLY A 404 2.17 -7.21 32.12
C GLY A 404 1.86 -5.77 31.68
N LEU A 405 0.63 -5.27 31.84
CA LEU A 405 0.33 -3.84 31.71
C LEU A 405 0.36 -3.23 33.11
N CYS A 406 1.56 -2.89 33.57
CA CYS A 406 1.76 -2.02 34.75
C CYS A 406 1.75 -0.55 34.33
#